data_AF-A0AAN4UP84-F1
#
_entry.id   AF-A0AAN4UP84-F1
#
_cell.length_a   1.000
_cell.length_b   1.000
_cell.length_c   1.000
_cell.angle_alpha   90.00
_cell.angle_beta   90.00
_cell.angle_gamma   90.00
#
_symmetry.space_group_name_H-M   'P 1'
#
loop_
_entity.id
_entity.type
_entity.pdbx_description
1 polymer ?
#
loop_
_entity_poly.entity_id
_entity_poly.type
_entity_poly.pdbx_seq_one_letter_code
_entity_poly.pdbx_strand_id
1 'polypeptide(L)'
;MAFSFRETQLVKGMLARGDKQHDIAAYFGVNGGRVAEVATGDCDYPTAPAAPADRLPPPGPYVSLRTKQDVINILEEAAELIDGAGNASEEAAFASDVLKTALEKLR
;
A
#
# COMPACT_ATOMS: atom_id res chain seq x y z
N MET A 1 -5.35 14.53 10.35
CA MET A 1 -5.87 14.55 8.97
C MET A 1 -5.65 13.16 8.42
N ALA A 2 -6.68 12.30 8.42
CA ALA A 2 -6.51 10.85 8.28
C ALA A 2 -6.76 10.32 6.86
N PHE A 3 -7.73 10.92 6.16
CA PHE A 3 -8.07 10.58 4.79
C PHE A 3 -8.47 11.83 4.04
N SER A 4 -8.04 11.96 2.79
CA SER A 4 -8.60 12.92 1.85
C SER A 4 -10.05 12.60 1.52
N PHE A 5 -10.72 13.53 0.83
CA PHE A 5 -12.09 13.30 0.35
C PHE A 5 -12.18 12.01 -0.48
N ARG A 6 -11.26 11.81 -1.44
CA ARG A 6 -11.25 10.63 -2.32
C ARG A 6 -10.98 9.34 -1.58
N GLU A 7 -10.05 9.34 -0.63
CA GLU A 7 -9.78 8.17 0.21
C GLU A 7 -10.98 7.83 1.09
N THR A 8 -11.69 8.82 1.61
CA THR A 8 -12.94 8.60 2.35
C THR A 8 -14.00 7.93 1.48
N GLN A 9 -14.12 8.31 0.20
CA GLN A 9 -15.03 7.64 -0.75
C GLN A 9 -14.64 6.17 -0.94
N LEU A 10 -13.34 5.87 -1.10
CA LEU A 10 -12.84 4.51 -1.24
C LEU A 10 -13.12 3.68 0.02
N VAL A 11 -12.78 4.19 1.21
CA VAL A 11 -13.06 3.52 2.49
C VAL A 11 -14.54 3.21 2.62
N LYS A 12 -15.42 4.17 2.34
CA LYS A 12 -16.88 3.95 2.37
C LYS A 12 -17.34 2.90 1.36
N GLY A 13 -16.77 2.89 0.16
CA GLY A 13 -17.07 1.86 -0.84
C GLY A 13 -16.60 0.46 -0.42
N MET A 14 -15.40 0.35 0.17
CA MET A 14 -14.89 -0.90 0.73
C MET A 14 -15.74 -1.41 1.89
N LEU A 15 -16.15 -0.52 2.81
CA LEU A 15 -17.08 -0.84 3.89
C LEU A 15 -18.44 -1.32 3.35
N ALA A 16 -18.98 -0.64 2.34
CA ALA A 16 -20.25 -1.00 1.71
C ALA A 16 -20.19 -2.34 0.97
N ARG A 17 -19.02 -2.69 0.41
CA ARG A 17 -18.75 -4.01 -0.18
C ARG A 17 -18.70 -5.13 0.86
N GLY A 18 -18.49 -4.80 2.13
CA GLY A 18 -18.38 -5.75 3.25
C GLY A 18 -16.95 -6.09 3.65
N ASP A 19 -15.96 -5.32 3.19
CA ASP A 19 -14.56 -5.52 3.55
C ASP A 19 -14.35 -5.28 5.06
N LYS A 20 -13.45 -6.04 5.68
CA LYS A 20 -13.15 -5.89 7.11
C LYS A 20 -12.36 -4.62 7.35
N GLN A 21 -12.67 -3.90 8.43
CA GLN A 21 -12.00 -2.63 8.76
C GLN A 21 -10.48 -2.76 8.90
N HIS A 22 -9.98 -3.88 9.44
CA HIS A 22 -8.54 -4.11 9.55
C HIS A 22 -7.86 -4.37 8.20
N ASP A 23 -8.56 -4.97 7.23
CA ASP A 23 -8.04 -5.12 5.87
C ASP A 23 -7.99 -3.76 5.18
N ILE A 24 -9.04 -2.95 5.29
CA ILE A 24 -9.06 -1.57 4.78
C ILE A 24 -7.91 -0.76 5.39
N ALA A 25 -7.69 -0.86 6.71
CA ALA A 25 -6.61 -0.17 7.40
C ALA A 25 -5.23 -0.61 6.89
N ALA A 26 -5.05 -1.91 6.62
CA ALA A 26 -3.82 -2.45 6.03
C ALA A 26 -3.58 -1.89 4.61
N TYR A 27 -4.62 -1.79 3.78
CA TYR A 27 -4.52 -1.22 2.43
C TYR A 27 -3.99 0.21 2.43
N PHE A 28 -4.53 1.07 3.31
CA PHE A 28 -4.12 2.47 3.42
C PHE A 28 -2.87 2.67 4.29
N GLY A 29 -2.41 1.64 5.00
CA GLY A 29 -1.29 1.76 5.92
C GLY A 29 -1.57 2.67 7.12
N VAL A 30 -2.81 2.68 7.62
CA VAL A 30 -3.25 3.57 8.72
C VAL A 30 -3.69 2.78 9.96
N ASN A 31 -3.89 3.49 11.08
CA ASN A 31 -4.49 2.91 12.28
C ASN A 31 -5.97 2.54 12.03
N GLY A 32 -6.40 1.35 12.48
CA GLY A 32 -7.78 0.87 12.30
C GLY A 32 -8.87 1.79 12.86
N GLY A 33 -8.57 2.58 13.90
CA GLY A 33 -9.48 3.61 14.42
C GLY A 33 -9.86 4.67 13.40
N ARG A 34 -8.98 4.96 12.42
CA ARG A 34 -9.28 5.89 11.32
C ARG A 34 -10.36 5.34 10.38
N VAL A 35 -10.36 4.03 10.15
CA VAL A 35 -11.41 3.37 9.36
C VAL A 35 -12.71 3.34 10.17
N ALA A 36 -12.63 3.11 11.48
CA ALA A 36 -13.79 3.14 12.37
C ALA A 36 -14.47 4.53 12.38
N GLU A 37 -13.69 5.61 12.43
CA GLU A 37 -14.17 7.00 12.29
C GLU A 37 -14.96 7.23 10.99
N VAL A 38 -14.45 6.72 9.86
CA VAL A 38 -15.20 6.79 8.60
C VAL A 38 -16.47 5.95 8.64
N ALA A 39 -16.44 4.78 9.29
CA ALA A 39 -17.59 3.89 9.42
C ALA A 39 -18.70 4.45 10.32
N THR A 40 -18.35 5.21 11.37
CA THR A 40 -19.30 5.86 12.28
C THR A 40 -19.74 7.25 11.79
N GLY A 41 -19.06 7.80 10.78
CA GLY A 41 -19.30 9.15 10.29
C GLY A 41 -18.59 10.24 11.09
N ASP A 42 -17.73 9.89 12.05
CA ASP A 42 -16.89 10.81 12.83
C ASP A 42 -15.57 11.09 12.09
N CYS A 43 -15.66 11.65 10.88
CA CYS A 43 -14.50 11.93 10.03
C CYS A 43 -14.64 13.30 9.33
N ASP A 44 -13.56 13.77 8.70
CA ASP A 44 -13.50 15.07 8.02
C ASP A 44 -14.51 15.19 6.86
N TYR A 45 -14.92 14.06 6.26
CA TYR A 45 -15.81 14.01 5.07
C TYR A 45 -17.00 13.06 5.26
N PRO A 46 -17.90 13.34 6.22
CA PRO A 46 -18.99 12.43 6.59
C PRO A 46 -20.03 12.29 5.47
N THR A 47 -20.14 13.29 4.59
CA THR A 47 -21.07 13.29 3.44
C THR A 47 -20.46 12.80 2.13
N ALA A 48 -19.16 12.45 2.10
CA ALA A 48 -18.53 11.89 0.91
C ALA A 48 -19.27 10.62 0.44
N PRO A 49 -19.67 10.51 -0.83
CA PRO A 49 -20.37 9.33 -1.32
C PRO A 49 -19.41 8.16 -1.46
N ALA A 50 -19.90 6.93 -1.25
CA ALA A 50 -19.11 5.73 -1.47
C ALA A 50 -18.63 5.64 -2.93
N ALA A 51 -17.37 5.24 -3.13
CA ALA A 51 -16.85 4.99 -4.46
C ALA A 51 -17.56 3.76 -5.09
N PRO A 52 -17.82 3.79 -6.42
CA PRO A 52 -18.43 2.66 -7.12
C PRO A 52 -17.47 1.46 -7.20
N ALA A 53 -18.03 0.26 -7.37
CA ALA A 53 -17.30 -1.00 -7.28
C ALA A 53 -16.14 -1.13 -8.29
N ASP A 54 -16.25 -0.53 -9.47
CA ASP A 54 -15.23 -0.49 -10.53
C ASP A 54 -14.01 0.38 -10.18
N ARG A 55 -14.11 1.21 -9.13
CA ARG A 55 -13.03 2.06 -8.64
C ARG A 55 -12.41 1.57 -7.33
N LEU A 56 -12.95 0.50 -6.75
CA LEU A 56 -12.41 -0.07 -5.53
C LEU A 56 -11.19 -0.94 -5.83
N PRO A 57 -10.20 -1.00 -4.93
CA PRO A 57 -9.16 -2.03 -5.04
C PRO A 57 -9.79 -3.43 -4.98
N PRO A 58 -9.11 -4.47 -5.49
CA PRO A 58 -9.54 -5.87 -5.31
C PRO A 58 -9.82 -6.16 -3.83
N PRO A 59 -10.81 -7.00 -3.48
CA PRO A 59 -11.10 -7.33 -2.09
C PRO A 59 -9.89 -8.02 -1.45
N GLY A 60 -9.63 -7.69 -0.18
CA GLY A 60 -8.53 -8.23 0.62
C GLY A 60 -8.67 -9.73 0.94
N PRO A 61 -7.75 -10.30 1.75
CA PRO A 61 -6.82 -9.59 2.63
C PRO A 61 -5.66 -8.91 1.88
N TYR A 62 -5.24 -7.74 2.35
CA TYR A 62 -4.12 -7.00 1.79
C TYR A 62 -2.80 -7.36 2.50
N VAL A 63 -1.69 -7.23 1.78
CA VAL A 63 -0.36 -7.40 2.37
C VAL A 63 -0.17 -6.39 3.51
N SER A 64 0.38 -6.86 4.63
CA SER A 64 0.63 -5.98 5.78
C SER A 64 1.77 -5.01 5.47
N LEU A 65 1.79 -3.84 6.13
CA LEU A 65 2.91 -2.91 6.06
C LEU A 65 4.24 -3.57 6.44
N ARG A 66 4.22 -4.50 7.41
CA ARG A 66 5.40 -5.26 7.79
C ARG A 66 5.92 -6.11 6.62
N THR A 67 5.03 -6.86 5.97
CA THR A 67 5.38 -7.67 4.81
C THR A 67 5.91 -6.81 3.66
N LYS A 68 5.31 -5.64 3.41
CA LYS A 68 5.80 -4.66 2.44
C LYS A 68 7.23 -4.22 2.78
N GLN A 69 7.49 -3.89 4.05
CA GLN A 69 8.82 -3.50 4.51
C GLN A 69 9.84 -4.65 4.41
N ASP A 70 9.44 -5.88 4.75
CA ASP A 70 10.30 -7.06 4.62
C ASP A 70 10.74 -7.25 3.16
N VAL A 71 9.82 -7.08 2.19
CA VAL A 71 10.16 -7.13 0.76
C VAL A 71 11.12 -6.01 0.36
N ILE A 72 10.92 -4.78 0.84
CA ILE A 72 11.83 -3.67 0.57
C ILE A 72 13.23 -3.98 1.09
N ASN A 73 13.36 -4.44 2.34
CA ASN A 73 14.65 -4.77 2.93
C ASN A 73 15.38 -5.86 2.13
N ILE A 74 14.66 -6.92 1.73
CA ILE A 74 15.23 -8.01 0.93
C ILE A 74 15.72 -7.51 -0.44
N LEU A 75 14.98 -6.60 -1.08
CA LEU A 75 15.38 -6.03 -2.37
C LEU A 75 16.60 -5.10 -2.23
N GLU A 76 16.71 -4.36 -1.12
CA GLU A 76 17.88 -3.54 -0.80
C GLU A 76 19.12 -4.42 -0.58
N GLU A 77 19.02 -5.47 0.24
CA GLU A 77 20.10 -6.44 0.46
C GLU A 77 20.53 -7.12 -0.85
N ALA A 78 19.57 -7.50 -1.70
CA ALA A 78 19.87 -8.08 -3.01
C ALA A 78 20.61 -7.10 -3.94
N ALA A 79 20.23 -5.82 -3.93
CA ALA A 79 20.92 -4.80 -4.72
C ALA A 79 22.36 -4.57 -4.23
N GLU A 80 22.58 -4.54 -2.92
CA GLU A 80 23.91 -4.42 -2.32
C GLU A 80 24.82 -5.61 -2.65
N LEU A 81 24.29 -6.82 -2.62
CA LEU A 81 25.03 -8.02 -2.99
C LEU A 81 25.47 -8.01 -4.46
N ILE A 82 24.60 -7.54 -5.36
CA ILE A 82 24.91 -7.43 -6.79
C ILE A 82 25.94 -6.33 -7.04
N ASP A 83 25.77 -5.15 -6.41
CA ASP A 83 26.72 -4.04 -6.53
C ASP A 83 28.10 -4.41 -5.93
N GLY A 84 28.12 -5.19 -4.85
CA GLY A 84 29.33 -5.67 -4.18
C GLY A 84 30.03 -6.86 -4.85
N ALA A 85 29.34 -7.60 -5.74
CA ALA A 85 29.89 -8.76 -6.43
C ALA A 85 31.01 -8.42 -7.42
N GLY A 86 31.36 -7.14 -7.61
CA GLY A 86 32.66 -6.69 -8.13
C GLY A 86 32.93 -6.98 -9.61
N ASN A 87 32.04 -7.69 -10.30
CA ASN A 87 32.14 -7.95 -11.71
C ASN A 87 31.29 -6.89 -12.40
N ALA A 88 31.90 -5.79 -12.84
CA ALA A 88 31.24 -4.74 -13.63
C ALA A 88 30.82 -5.26 -15.02
N SER A 89 30.06 -6.35 -15.06
CA SER A 89 29.40 -6.85 -16.25
C SER A 89 28.15 -6.02 -16.50
N GLU A 90 27.80 -5.88 -17.77
CA GLU A 90 26.53 -5.27 -18.18
C GLU A 90 25.33 -5.98 -17.52
N GLU A 91 25.46 -7.28 -17.25
CA GLU A 91 24.44 -8.08 -16.55
C GLU A 91 24.25 -7.66 -15.09
N ALA A 92 25.33 -7.41 -14.33
CA ALA A 92 25.25 -6.96 -12.95
C ALA A 92 24.66 -5.54 -12.85
N ALA A 93 25.06 -4.65 -13.75
CA ALA A 93 24.51 -3.30 -13.84
C ALA A 93 23.00 -3.32 -14.15
N PHE A 94 22.57 -4.15 -15.10
CA PHE A 94 21.16 -4.32 -15.43
C PHE A 94 20.36 -4.88 -14.25
N ALA A 95 20.87 -5.91 -13.56
CA ALA A 95 20.17 -6.50 -12.42
C ALA A 95 20.00 -5.50 -11.25
N SER A 96 21.03 -4.70 -10.97
CA SER A 96 20.99 -3.62 -9.98
C SER A 96 19.94 -2.55 -10.33
N ASP A 97 19.88 -2.13 -11.60
CA ASP A 97 18.91 -1.14 -12.08
C ASP A 97 17.46 -1.64 -11.98
N VAL A 98 17.22 -2.91 -12.30
CA VAL A 98 15.91 -3.56 -12.15
C VAL A 98 15.46 -3.57 -10.68
N LEU A 99 16.36 -3.89 -9.74
CA LEU A 99 16.03 -3.90 -8.31
C LEU A 99 15.76 -2.49 -7.77
N LYS A 100 16.55 -1.50 -8.19
CA LYS A 100 16.33 -0.08 -7.85
C LYS A 100 14.99 0.42 -8.36
N THR A 101 14.62 0.06 -9.59
CA THR A 101 13.30 0.35 -10.16
C THR A 101 12.17 -0.31 -9.37
N ALA A 102 12.34 -1.55 -8.91
CA ALA A 102 11.35 -2.24 -8.09
C ALA A 102 11.18 -1.56 -6.72
N LEU A 103 12.27 -1.12 -6.09
CA LEU A 103 12.26 -0.36 -4.83
C LEU A 103 11.52 0.97 -4.97
N GLU A 104 11.75 1.73 -6.05
CA GLU A 104 11.04 2.98 -6.31
C GLU A 104 9.53 2.78 -6.43
N LYS A 105 9.08 1.69 -7.05
CA LYS A 105 7.64 1.39 -7.18
C LYS A 105 6.98 0.94 -5.87
N LEU A 106 7.77 0.47 -4.91
CA LEU A 106 7.28 0.01 -3.61
C LEU A 106 7.31 1.10 -2.56
N ARG A 107 8.07 2.18 -2.72
CA ARG A 107 8.10 3.32 -1.79
C ARG A 107 6.88 4.22 -2.01
#